data_AF-A0AAN9YVK2-F1
#
_entry.id   AF-A0AAN9YVK2-F1
#
_cell.length_a   1.000
_cell.length_b   1.000
_cell.length_c   1.000
_cell.angle_alpha   90.00
_cell.angle_beta   90.00
_cell.angle_gamma   90.00
#
_symmetry.space_group_name_H-M   'P 1'
#
loop_
_entity.id
_entity.type
_entity.pdbx_description
1 polymer ?
#
loop_
_entity_poly.entity_id
_entity_poly.type
_entity_poly.pdbx_seq_one_letter_code
_entity_poly.pdbx_strand_id
1 'polypeptide(L)'
;MILSGGLGSSRYVRDRIQHALMKIPHPHAHQIQILQAPDPQLVVVKGLLLDRLQKLDSGNAPVIVSRIARASYGFECKAKYNPAIHLNERVQRDPYDGELYVMGQIDWLIMKGDQINTNSAVSSTFTKKIEHGSSNRTFDSVIITSDLDRHFLPTSTSQPGVRQLCIVKSNLAGIHNNEMTMKRKEKKMFFIKGRKYHLCTFEVKAIIAPADIRFELWFGGQKFSKNHEPIQINWDTEGPKNHKSGVW
;
A
#
# COMPACT_ATOMS: atom_id res chain seq x y z
N MET A 1 -19.62 -19.21 10.67
CA MET A 1 -20.14 -18.17 9.73
C MET A 1 -21.27 -17.44 10.41
N ILE A 2 -21.38 -16.11 10.25
CA ILE A 2 -22.43 -15.28 10.89
C ILE A 2 -23.33 -14.70 9.80
N LEU A 3 -24.65 -14.83 9.97
CA LEU A 3 -25.64 -14.19 9.10
C LEU A 3 -26.05 -12.82 9.65
N SER A 4 -25.89 -11.78 8.84
CA SER A 4 -26.26 -10.39 9.15
C SER A 4 -27.03 -9.75 7.98
N GLY A 5 -27.60 -8.57 8.21
CA GLY A 5 -28.39 -7.83 7.22
C GLY A 5 -29.84 -8.32 7.09
N GLY A 6 -30.56 -7.78 6.09
CA GLY A 6 -32.00 -8.04 5.89
C GLY A 6 -32.36 -9.51 5.67
N LEU A 7 -31.47 -10.27 5.03
CA LEU A 7 -31.65 -11.71 4.78
C LEU A 7 -31.12 -12.59 5.91
N GLY A 8 -30.49 -12.03 6.94
CA GLY A 8 -29.86 -12.83 8.00
C GLY A 8 -30.86 -13.59 8.88
N SER A 9 -32.12 -13.14 8.92
CA SER A 9 -33.23 -13.83 9.59
C SER A 9 -33.88 -14.92 8.72
N SER A 10 -33.54 -15.01 7.43
CA SER A 10 -34.17 -15.96 6.51
C SER A 10 -33.69 -17.39 6.78
N ARG A 11 -34.62 -18.23 7.25
CA ARG A 11 -34.39 -19.67 7.42
C ARG A 11 -34.00 -20.35 6.10
N TYR A 12 -34.64 -19.95 4.99
CA TYR A 12 -34.32 -20.50 3.67
C TYR A 12 -32.86 -20.22 3.28
N VAL A 13 -32.39 -18.98 3.45
CA VAL A 13 -31.00 -18.61 3.13
C VAL A 13 -30.02 -19.41 3.98
N ARG A 14 -30.27 -19.52 5.29
CA ARG A 14 -29.47 -20.34 6.20
C ARG A 14 -29.39 -21.79 5.74
N ASP A 15 -30.53 -22.42 5.47
CA ASP A 15 -30.60 -23.84 5.14
C ASP A 15 -29.93 -24.13 3.77
N ARG A 16 -30.05 -23.21 2.80
CA ARG A 16 -29.36 -23.30 1.51
C ARG A 16 -27.84 -23.16 1.65
N ILE A 17 -27.36 -22.25 2.49
CA ILE A 17 -25.92 -22.10 2.76
C ILE A 17 -25.38 -23.35 3.47
N GLN A 18 -26.09 -23.86 4.48
CA GLN A 18 -25.72 -25.10 5.18
C GLN A 18 -25.58 -26.26 4.19
N HIS A 19 -26.58 -26.43 3.32
CA HIS A 19 -26.58 -27.49 2.32
C HIS A 19 -25.46 -27.31 1.28
N ALA A 20 -25.14 -26.06 0.90
CA ALA A 20 -24.02 -25.77 0.01
C ALA A 20 -22.68 -26.13 0.66
N LEU A 21 -22.47 -25.77 1.93
CA LEU A 21 -21.26 -26.11 2.69
C LEU A 21 -21.06 -27.62 2.81
N MET A 22 -22.14 -28.39 2.97
CA MET A 22 -22.08 -29.86 3.01
C MET A 22 -21.68 -30.50 1.66
N LYS A 23 -21.74 -29.76 0.54
CA LYS A 23 -21.33 -30.27 -0.78
C LYS A 23 -19.88 -29.92 -1.13
N ILE A 24 -19.23 -29.05 -0.37
CA ILE A 24 -17.87 -28.63 -0.66
C ILE A 24 -16.91 -29.73 -0.21
N PRO A 25 -16.02 -30.24 -1.09
CA PRO A 25 -15.07 -31.30 -0.76
C PRO A 25 -13.87 -30.73 0.02
N HIS A 26 -14.12 -29.91 1.04
CA HIS A 26 -13.09 -29.36 1.92
C HIS A 26 -13.29 -29.93 3.33
N PRO A 27 -12.25 -30.48 3.99
CA PRO A 27 -12.39 -31.20 5.26
C PRO A 27 -13.09 -30.39 6.35
N HIS A 28 -12.86 -29.08 6.37
CA HIS A 28 -13.43 -28.19 7.40
C HIS A 28 -14.80 -27.60 7.01
N ALA A 29 -15.29 -27.81 5.78
CA ALA A 29 -16.55 -27.19 5.35
C ALA A 29 -17.75 -27.74 6.15
N HIS A 30 -17.73 -29.04 6.45
CA HIS A 30 -18.77 -29.71 7.24
C HIS A 30 -18.81 -29.28 8.71
N GLN A 31 -17.72 -28.69 9.22
CA GLN A 31 -17.61 -28.23 10.61
C GLN A 31 -18.07 -26.77 10.79
N ILE A 32 -18.39 -26.07 9.69
CA ILE A 32 -18.82 -24.67 9.76
C ILE A 32 -20.23 -24.60 10.35
N GLN A 33 -20.35 -23.95 11.51
CA GLN A 33 -21.63 -23.58 12.09
C GLN A 33 -22.10 -22.23 11.55
N ILE A 34 -23.39 -22.15 11.20
CA ILE A 34 -24.04 -20.92 10.79
C ILE A 34 -24.77 -20.32 12.00
N LEU A 35 -24.29 -19.19 12.47
CA LEU A 35 -24.86 -18.45 13.59
C LEU A 35 -25.77 -17.34 13.08
N GLN A 36 -27.01 -17.31 13.56
CA GLN A 36 -27.93 -16.20 13.35
C GLN A 36 -27.86 -15.26 14.54
N ALA A 37 -27.62 -13.98 14.27
CA ALA A 37 -27.68 -12.96 15.31
C ALA A 37 -29.15 -12.72 15.73
N PRO A 38 -29.42 -12.28 16.98
CA PRO A 38 -30.77 -11.96 17.43
C PRO A 38 -31.45 -10.89 16.57
N ASP A 39 -30.72 -9.83 16.19
CA ASP A 39 -31.18 -8.75 15.33
C ASP A 39 -30.26 -8.60 14.11
N PRO A 40 -30.34 -9.48 13.09
CA PRO A 40 -29.38 -9.51 11.98
C PRO A 40 -29.21 -8.16 11.26
N GLN A 41 -30.30 -7.40 11.14
CA GLN A 41 -30.31 -6.07 10.51
C GLN A 41 -29.51 -5.03 11.29
N LEU A 42 -29.44 -5.15 12.62
CA LEU A 42 -28.77 -4.18 13.50
C LEU A 42 -27.34 -4.56 13.85
N VAL A 43 -26.88 -5.78 13.51
CA VAL A 43 -25.55 -6.29 13.89
C VAL A 43 -24.42 -5.33 13.52
N VAL A 44 -24.46 -4.75 12.33
CA VAL A 44 -23.42 -3.83 11.85
C VAL A 44 -23.38 -2.57 12.70
N VAL A 45 -24.53 -1.94 12.95
CA VAL A 45 -24.63 -0.73 13.76
C VAL A 45 -24.23 -1.01 15.22
N LYS A 46 -24.69 -2.12 15.79
CA LYS A 46 -24.28 -2.56 17.14
C LYS A 46 -22.77 -2.75 17.24
N GLY A 47 -22.15 -3.38 16.24
CA GLY A 47 -20.69 -3.53 16.18
C GLY A 47 -19.94 -2.19 16.09
N LEU A 48 -20.43 -1.23 15.31
CA LEU A 48 -19.86 0.11 15.22
C LEU A 48 -19.98 0.89 16.54
N LEU A 49 -21.12 0.76 17.25
CA LEU A 49 -21.31 1.37 18.56
C LEU A 49 -20.36 0.78 19.60
N LEU A 50 -20.19 -0.54 19.63
CA LEU A 50 -19.23 -1.21 20.51
C LEU A 50 -17.79 -0.78 20.21
N ASP A 51 -17.40 -0.67 18.94
CA ASP A 51 -16.09 -0.15 18.55
C ASP A 51 -15.89 1.31 19.00
N ARG A 52 -16.94 2.13 18.91
CA ARG A 52 -16.87 3.52 19.39
C ARG A 52 -16.74 3.61 20.91
N LEU A 53 -17.49 2.81 21.65
CA LEU A 53 -17.42 2.76 23.12
C LEU A 53 -16.02 2.32 23.57
N GLN A 54 -15.46 1.26 22.99
CA GLN A 54 -14.11 0.81 23.32
C GLN A 54 -13.06 1.89 23.02
N LYS A 55 -13.20 2.64 21.92
CA LYS A 55 -12.31 3.77 21.62
C LYS A 55 -12.41 4.88 22.67
N LEU A 56 -13.59 5.14 23.23
CA LEU A 56 -13.74 6.14 24.29
C LEU A 56 -13.09 5.66 25.60
N ASP A 57 -13.30 4.39 25.96
CA ASP A 57 -12.79 3.82 27.21
C ASP A 57 -11.28 3.55 27.18
N SER A 58 -10.75 3.13 26.02
CA SER A 58 -9.37 2.64 25.85
C SER A 58 -8.43 3.66 25.19
N GLY A 59 -8.80 4.94 25.12
CA GLY A 59 -7.94 5.99 24.56
C GLY A 59 -7.69 5.85 23.05
N ASN A 60 -8.75 5.65 22.27
CA ASN A 60 -8.81 5.46 20.82
C ASN A 60 -8.35 4.09 20.27
N ALA A 61 -8.11 3.10 21.13
CA ALA A 61 -7.87 1.74 20.65
C ALA A 61 -9.14 1.10 20.04
N PRO A 62 -9.13 0.66 18.77
CA PRO A 62 -10.26 -0.04 18.15
C PRO A 62 -10.40 -1.47 18.70
N VAL A 63 -11.59 -2.06 18.54
CA VAL A 63 -11.84 -3.48 18.86
C VAL A 63 -10.91 -4.38 18.05
N ILE A 64 -10.67 -4.02 16.78
CA ILE A 64 -9.80 -4.75 15.86
C ILE A 64 -8.47 -3.99 15.74
N VAL A 65 -7.50 -4.42 16.53
CA VAL A 65 -6.15 -3.82 16.62
C VAL A 65 -5.25 -4.27 15.47
N SER A 66 -5.53 -5.43 14.87
CA SER A 66 -4.67 -6.01 13.84
C SER A 66 -5.44 -6.58 12.67
N ARG A 67 -4.86 -6.44 11.47
CA ARG A 67 -5.41 -6.91 10.19
C ARG A 67 -4.33 -7.61 9.40
N ILE A 68 -4.72 -8.58 8.58
CA ILE A 68 -3.82 -9.20 7.61
C ILE A 68 -3.92 -8.47 6.28
N ALA A 69 -2.77 -8.10 5.71
CA ALA A 69 -2.70 -7.50 4.38
C ALA A 69 -3.22 -8.49 3.32
N ARG A 70 -4.21 -8.08 2.53
CA ARG A 70 -4.79 -8.93 1.47
C ARG A 70 -4.01 -8.91 0.16
N ALA A 71 -3.22 -7.87 -0.04
CA ALA A 71 -2.36 -7.64 -1.19
C ALA A 71 -1.07 -6.95 -0.72
N SER A 72 -0.06 -6.96 -1.58
CA SER A 72 1.17 -6.20 -1.37
C SER A 72 1.01 -4.79 -1.94
N TYR A 73 1.59 -3.81 -1.27
CA TYR A 73 1.61 -2.40 -1.66
C TYR A 73 3.03 -1.87 -1.59
N GLY A 74 3.45 -1.19 -2.65
CA GLY A 74 4.79 -0.65 -2.79
C GLY A 74 4.81 0.62 -3.62
N PHE A 75 6.00 1.17 -3.80
CA PHE A 75 6.23 2.39 -4.55
C PHE A 75 7.17 2.12 -5.71
N GLU A 76 6.93 2.79 -6.84
CA GLU A 76 7.90 2.82 -7.92
C GLU A 76 9.08 3.72 -7.53
N CYS A 77 10.29 3.18 -7.60
CA CYS A 77 11.52 3.87 -7.30
C CYS A 77 12.61 3.58 -8.34
N LYS A 78 13.75 4.23 -8.17
CA LYS A 78 14.97 3.91 -8.90
C LYS A 78 15.99 3.32 -7.94
N ALA A 79 16.63 2.23 -8.32
CA ALA A 79 17.68 1.58 -7.52
C ALA A 79 19.05 1.80 -8.15
N LYS A 80 20.13 1.79 -7.36
CA LYS A 80 21.49 1.86 -7.89
C LYS A 80 21.74 0.62 -8.76
N TYR A 81 22.34 0.79 -9.93
CA TYR A 81 22.63 -0.33 -10.83
C TYR A 81 23.62 -1.30 -10.18
N ASN A 82 23.25 -2.57 -10.16
CA ASN A 82 24.09 -3.68 -9.73
C ASN A 82 24.07 -4.73 -10.85
N PRO A 83 25.21 -4.99 -11.52
CA PRO A 83 25.25 -5.90 -12.66
C PRO A 83 24.90 -7.35 -12.32
N ALA A 84 25.01 -7.76 -11.04
CA ALA A 84 24.71 -9.13 -10.61
C ALA A 84 23.21 -9.45 -10.61
N ILE A 85 22.35 -8.43 -10.45
CA ILE A 85 20.90 -8.62 -10.25
C ILE A 85 20.04 -7.86 -11.27
N HIS A 86 20.57 -6.81 -11.91
CA HIS A 86 19.82 -5.97 -12.84
C HIS A 86 20.18 -6.26 -14.31
N LEU A 87 20.18 -7.53 -14.70
CA LEU A 87 20.38 -7.95 -16.09
C LEU A 87 19.14 -7.60 -16.93
N ASN A 88 19.33 -7.02 -18.11
CA ASN A 88 18.28 -6.62 -19.05
C ASN A 88 17.30 -5.55 -18.57
N GLU A 89 17.58 -4.86 -17.46
CA GLU A 89 16.72 -3.77 -16.98
C GLU A 89 17.09 -2.42 -17.61
N ARG A 90 16.14 -1.48 -17.58
CA ARG A 90 16.34 -0.14 -18.14
C ARG A 90 17.24 0.70 -17.23
N VAL A 91 18.52 0.79 -17.61
CA VAL A 91 19.51 1.61 -16.90
C VAL A 91 19.53 3.04 -17.42
N GLN A 92 19.55 4.02 -16.53
CA GLN A 92 19.73 5.42 -16.83
C GLN A 92 20.83 6.01 -15.94
N ARG A 93 21.66 6.87 -16.54
CA ARG A 93 22.64 7.65 -15.78
C ARG A 93 21.95 8.83 -15.11
N ASP A 94 22.07 8.95 -13.80
CA ASP A 94 21.47 10.05 -13.05
C ASP A 94 22.22 11.36 -13.35
N PRO A 95 21.53 12.44 -13.77
CA PRO A 95 22.16 13.71 -14.09
C PRO A 95 22.82 14.41 -12.89
N TYR A 96 22.45 14.06 -11.64
CA TYR A 96 22.90 14.75 -10.44
C TYR A 96 24.24 14.21 -9.91
N ASP A 97 24.37 12.90 -9.70
CA ASP A 97 25.61 12.29 -9.24
C ASP A 97 26.43 11.63 -10.37
N GLY A 98 25.80 11.29 -11.50
CA GLY A 98 26.44 10.64 -12.62
C GLY A 98 26.62 9.13 -12.45
N GLU A 99 25.99 8.53 -11.45
CA GLU A 99 25.94 7.09 -11.21
C GLU A 99 24.86 6.43 -12.10
N LEU A 100 24.96 5.12 -12.28
CA LEU A 100 23.96 4.33 -13.01
C LEU A 100 22.85 3.90 -12.06
N TYR A 101 21.61 4.13 -12.47
CA TYR A 101 20.41 3.71 -11.77
C TYR A 101 19.53 2.90 -12.69
N VAL A 102 18.79 1.95 -12.11
CA VAL A 102 17.73 1.23 -12.80
C VAL A 102 16.40 1.86 -12.45
N MET A 103 15.59 2.09 -13.47
CA MET A 103 14.26 2.69 -13.34
C MET A 103 13.18 1.62 -13.18
N GLY A 104 12.06 1.99 -12.56
CA GLY A 104 10.90 1.11 -12.43
C GLY A 104 11.13 -0.06 -11.48
N GLN A 105 11.94 0.14 -10.44
CA GLN A 105 12.08 -0.82 -9.36
C GLN A 105 10.96 -0.62 -8.35
N ILE A 106 10.60 -1.67 -7.61
CA ILE A 106 9.51 -1.64 -6.64
C ILE A 106 10.08 -1.79 -5.24
N ASP A 107 9.77 -0.82 -4.38
CA ASP A 107 10.03 -0.93 -2.95
C ASP A 107 8.72 -1.29 -2.23
N TRP A 108 8.64 -2.52 -1.72
CA TRP A 108 7.45 -3.06 -1.07
C TRP A 108 7.37 -2.59 0.38
N LEU A 109 6.35 -1.80 0.69
CA LEU A 109 6.09 -1.29 2.04
C LEU A 109 5.28 -2.26 2.88
N ILE A 110 4.27 -2.87 2.27
CA ILE A 110 3.37 -3.84 2.89
C ILE A 110 3.36 -5.05 1.97
N MET A 111 3.56 -6.23 2.53
CA MET A 111 3.46 -7.49 1.79
C MET A 111 2.17 -8.22 2.17
N LYS A 112 1.59 -8.92 1.19
CA LYS A 112 0.45 -9.82 1.42
C LYS A 112 0.77 -10.81 2.53
N GLY A 113 -0.16 -10.95 3.48
CA GLY A 113 0.02 -11.77 4.67
C GLY A 113 0.63 -11.03 5.87
N ASP A 114 1.11 -9.80 5.70
CA ASP A 114 1.65 -9.01 6.83
C ASP A 114 0.56 -8.75 7.86
N GLN A 115 0.93 -8.92 9.13
CA GLN A 115 0.11 -8.51 10.26
C GLN A 115 0.32 -7.02 10.51
N ILE A 116 -0.70 -6.23 10.20
CA ILE A 116 -0.65 -4.78 10.28
C ILE A 116 -1.45 -4.33 11.50
N ASN A 117 -0.83 -3.49 12.32
CA ASN A 117 -1.50 -2.83 13.42
C ASN A 117 -2.24 -1.58 12.91
N THR A 118 -3.54 -1.47 13.18
CA THR A 118 -4.39 -0.36 12.73
C THR A 118 -4.11 0.95 13.45
N ASN A 119 -3.39 0.91 14.59
CA ASN A 119 -3.02 2.09 15.37
C ASN A 119 -1.69 2.71 14.95
N SER A 120 -0.89 2.02 14.13
CA SER A 120 0.43 2.51 13.68
C SER A 120 0.49 2.58 12.17
N ALA A 121 0.90 3.72 11.64
CA ALA A 121 1.17 3.83 10.21
C ALA A 121 2.43 3.03 9.86
N VAL A 122 2.40 2.33 8.73
CA VAL A 122 3.58 1.69 8.16
C VAL A 122 4.34 2.74 7.36
N SER A 123 5.60 3.00 7.67
CA SER A 123 6.36 4.09 7.02
C SER A 123 7.63 3.60 6.34
N SER A 124 7.95 4.20 5.19
CA SER A 124 9.26 4.08 4.55
C SER A 124 9.81 5.46 4.21
N THR A 125 11.14 5.56 4.16
CA THR A 125 11.88 6.80 3.93
C THR A 125 12.30 6.89 2.47
N PHE A 126 11.99 8.02 1.85
CA PHE A 126 12.28 8.32 0.45
C PHE A 126 13.19 9.53 0.35
N THR A 127 14.19 9.45 -0.53
CA THR A 127 15.08 10.58 -0.81
C THR A 127 14.93 11.02 -2.26
N LYS A 128 14.61 12.29 -2.46
CA LYS A 128 14.54 12.93 -3.77
C LYS A 128 15.70 13.90 -3.96
N LYS A 129 16.34 13.83 -5.13
CA LYS A 129 17.34 14.80 -5.58
C LYS A 129 16.62 15.96 -6.27
N ILE A 130 16.92 17.19 -5.84
CA ILE A 130 16.33 18.41 -6.38
C ILE A 130 17.46 19.29 -6.90
N GLU A 131 17.29 19.83 -8.11
CA GLU A 131 18.27 20.76 -8.67
C GLU A 131 18.39 22.03 -7.84
N HIS A 132 19.62 22.49 -7.64
CA HIS A 132 19.87 23.73 -6.91
C HIS A 132 19.28 24.92 -7.67
N GLY A 133 18.41 25.69 -7.00
CA GLY A 133 17.72 26.83 -7.60
C GLY A 133 16.40 26.48 -8.31
N SER A 134 16.00 25.20 -8.38
CA SER A 134 14.70 24.82 -8.93
C SER A 134 13.55 25.30 -8.05
N SER A 135 12.54 25.91 -8.67
CA SER A 135 11.24 26.22 -8.09
C SER A 135 10.26 25.05 -8.16
N ASN A 136 10.51 24.07 -9.04
CA ASN A 136 9.67 22.87 -9.13
C ASN A 136 9.95 21.95 -7.95
N ARG A 137 8.95 21.86 -7.07
CA ARG A 137 8.97 21.04 -5.85
C ARG A 137 7.81 20.04 -5.81
N THR A 138 7.17 19.80 -6.95
CA THR A 138 6.09 18.80 -7.07
C THR A 138 6.65 17.48 -7.59
N PHE A 139 6.33 16.38 -6.92
CA PHE A 139 6.81 15.04 -7.25
C PHE A 139 5.66 14.05 -7.22
N ASP A 140 5.52 13.29 -8.29
CA ASP A 140 4.56 12.21 -8.36
C ASP A 140 5.23 10.91 -7.87
N SER A 141 4.57 10.22 -6.94
CA SER A 141 4.96 8.91 -6.44
C SER A 141 3.93 7.88 -6.89
N VAL A 142 4.35 6.90 -7.67
CA VAL A 142 3.45 5.87 -8.20
C VAL A 142 3.32 4.76 -7.16
N ILE A 143 2.09 4.48 -6.74
CA ILE A 143 1.77 3.36 -5.84
C ILE A 143 1.44 2.15 -6.68
N ILE A 144 2.04 1.03 -6.32
CA ILE A 144 1.90 -0.25 -6.99
C ILE A 144 1.24 -1.25 -6.03
N THR A 145 0.41 -2.12 -6.58
CA THR A 145 -0.16 -3.26 -5.88
C THR A 145 0.10 -4.57 -6.62
N SER A 146 0.19 -5.66 -5.86
CA SER A 146 0.27 -7.03 -6.38
C SER A 146 -0.49 -7.99 -5.47
N ASP A 147 -1.25 -8.91 -6.07
CA ASP A 147 -1.96 -9.98 -5.35
C ASP A 147 -1.14 -11.28 -5.25
N LEU A 148 0.07 -11.29 -5.83
CA LEU A 148 0.99 -12.43 -5.77
C LEU A 148 1.48 -12.68 -4.34
N ASP A 149 1.80 -13.94 -4.04
CA ASP A 149 2.38 -14.30 -2.75
C ASP A 149 3.82 -13.78 -2.64
N ARG A 150 4.28 -13.59 -1.40
CA ARG A 150 5.56 -12.93 -1.07
C ARG A 150 6.75 -13.42 -1.89
N HIS A 151 6.85 -14.73 -2.13
CA HIS A 151 7.97 -15.35 -2.85
C HIS A 151 7.97 -15.07 -4.36
N PHE A 152 6.84 -14.63 -4.90
CA PHE A 152 6.65 -14.31 -6.32
C PHE A 152 6.48 -12.81 -6.57
N LEU A 153 6.77 -11.97 -5.56
CA LEU A 153 6.62 -10.54 -5.73
C LEU A 153 7.61 -10.02 -6.76
N PRO A 154 7.13 -9.23 -7.74
CA PRO A 154 7.99 -8.66 -8.75
C PRO A 154 8.91 -7.61 -8.14
N THR A 155 10.13 -7.52 -8.68
CA THR A 155 11.13 -6.51 -8.30
C THR A 155 11.02 -5.25 -9.17
N SER A 156 10.48 -5.39 -10.38
CA SER A 156 10.34 -4.31 -11.35
C SER A 156 8.90 -4.18 -11.85
N THR A 157 8.49 -2.95 -12.17
CA THR A 157 7.21 -2.64 -12.83
C THR A 157 7.04 -3.26 -14.20
N SER A 158 8.13 -3.67 -14.84
CA SER A 158 8.11 -4.37 -16.12
C SER A 158 7.69 -5.84 -16.02
N GLN A 159 7.73 -6.42 -14.82
CA GLN A 159 7.39 -7.82 -14.58
C GLN A 159 5.87 -7.99 -14.42
N PRO A 160 5.33 -9.19 -14.72
CA PRO A 160 3.91 -9.48 -14.57
C PRO A 160 3.46 -9.44 -13.10
N GLY A 161 2.16 -9.26 -12.88
CA GLY A 161 1.58 -9.24 -11.52
C GLY A 161 1.67 -7.89 -10.80
N VAL A 162 2.11 -6.85 -11.50
CA VAL A 162 2.15 -5.45 -11.06
C VAL A 162 0.91 -4.71 -11.58
N ARG A 163 0.22 -3.97 -10.70
CA ARG A 163 -0.79 -2.98 -11.09
C ARG A 163 -0.48 -1.64 -10.45
N GLN A 164 -0.56 -0.57 -11.24
CA GLN A 164 -0.56 0.78 -10.67
C GLN A 164 -1.88 1.00 -9.93
N LEU A 165 -1.80 1.24 -8.63
CA LEU A 165 -2.97 1.54 -7.80
C LEU A 165 -3.37 3.02 -7.94
N CYS A 166 -2.42 3.94 -7.77
CA CYS A 166 -2.65 5.38 -7.89
C CYS A 166 -1.35 6.17 -7.99
N ILE A 167 -1.46 7.49 -8.15
CA ILE A 167 -0.33 8.43 -8.11
C ILE A 167 -0.53 9.38 -6.94
N VAL A 168 0.41 9.40 -6.00
CA VAL A 168 0.46 10.34 -4.88
C VAL A 168 1.26 11.57 -5.31
N LYS A 169 0.58 12.70 -5.48
CA LYS A 169 1.21 13.99 -5.78
C LYS A 169 1.75 14.62 -4.51
N SER A 170 3.06 14.85 -4.50
CA SER A 170 3.79 15.42 -3.37
C SER A 170 4.16 16.86 -3.71
N ASN A 171 3.64 17.85 -2.98
CA ASN A 171 4.04 19.24 -3.16
C ASN A 171 4.94 19.69 -2.01
N LEU A 172 6.22 19.86 -2.29
CA LEU A 172 7.26 20.28 -1.34
C LEU A 172 7.61 21.77 -1.48
N ALA A 173 6.75 22.59 -2.09
CA ALA A 173 7.02 24.02 -2.33
C ALA A 173 7.22 24.84 -1.04
N GLY A 174 6.83 24.31 0.13
CA GLY A 174 7.06 24.92 1.43
C GLY A 174 8.39 24.57 2.10
N ILE A 175 9.18 23.64 1.57
CA ILE A 175 10.46 23.24 2.18
C ILE A 175 11.57 24.16 1.69
N HIS A 176 12.18 24.89 2.62
CA HIS A 176 13.30 25.75 2.32
C HIS A 176 14.58 24.95 2.07
N ASN A 177 15.46 25.47 1.19
CA ASN A 177 16.72 24.80 0.85
C ASN A 177 17.63 24.52 2.06
N ASN A 178 17.48 25.27 3.15
CA ASN A 178 18.27 25.11 4.38
C ASN A 178 17.85 23.88 5.19
N GLU A 179 16.66 23.35 4.95
CA GLU A 179 16.14 22.11 5.56
C GLU A 179 16.54 20.87 4.76
N MET A 180 17.24 21.05 3.64
CA MET A 180 17.69 19.99 2.75
C MET A 180 19.21 19.82 2.85
N THR A 181 19.68 18.59 2.63
CA THR A 181 21.12 18.34 2.59
C THR A 181 21.68 18.71 1.22
N MET A 182 22.45 19.79 1.14
CA MET A 182 23.16 20.14 -0.10
C MET A 182 24.25 19.12 -0.40
N LYS A 183 24.23 18.57 -1.61
CA LYS A 183 25.32 17.78 -2.16
C LYS A 183 25.86 18.40 -3.45
N ARG A 184 27.11 18.07 -3.73
CA ARG A 184 27.79 18.47 -4.96
C ARG A 184 28.34 17.23 -5.63
N LYS A 185 28.17 17.15 -6.94
CA LYS A 185 28.83 16.11 -7.74
C LYS A 185 30.35 16.23 -7.60
N GLU A 186 31.01 15.12 -7.28
CA GLU A 186 32.47 15.05 -7.30
C GLU A 186 33.02 15.33 -8.70
N LYS A 187 34.12 16.07 -8.75
CA LYS A 187 34.74 16.49 -10.01
C LYS A 187 35.41 15.28 -10.66
N LYS A 188 34.99 14.90 -11.86
CA LYS A 188 35.73 13.92 -12.69
C LYS A 188 36.87 14.54 -13.49
N MET A 189 36.90 15.87 -13.64
CA MET A 189 37.98 16.62 -14.30
C MET A 189 38.14 18.02 -13.71
N PHE A 190 39.36 18.55 -13.72
CA PHE A 190 39.74 19.84 -13.11
C PHE A 190 38.98 21.06 -13.67
N PHE A 191 38.39 20.96 -14.87
CA PHE A 191 37.75 22.09 -15.57
C PHE A 191 36.21 22.10 -15.54
N ILE A 192 35.55 21.05 -15.04
CA ILE A 192 34.07 20.98 -15.03
C ILE A 192 33.55 21.30 -13.63
N LYS A 193 32.81 22.41 -13.48
CA LYS A 193 32.09 22.72 -12.24
C LYS A 193 31.03 21.64 -11.98
N GLY A 194 31.22 20.84 -10.93
CA GLY A 194 30.23 19.86 -10.49
C GLY A 194 28.90 20.52 -10.14
N ARG A 195 27.78 19.93 -10.61
CA ARG A 195 26.42 20.40 -10.33
C ARG A 195 26.11 20.30 -8.84
N LYS A 196 25.45 21.33 -8.31
CA LYS A 196 24.90 21.33 -6.95
C LYS A 196 23.47 20.80 -7.00
N TYR A 197 23.10 19.96 -6.05
CA TYR A 197 21.75 19.46 -5.89
C TYR A 197 21.45 19.31 -4.40
N HIS A 198 20.18 19.31 -4.04
CA HIS A 198 19.70 19.12 -2.69
C HIS A 198 19.09 17.73 -2.55
N LEU A 199 19.36 17.06 -1.44
CA LEU A 199 18.65 15.86 -1.03
C LEU A 199 17.51 16.25 -0.10
N CYS A 200 16.29 15.94 -0.52
CA CYS A 200 15.10 16.06 0.29
C CYS A 200 14.67 14.65 0.70
N THR A 201 14.80 14.34 1.99
CA THR A 201 14.38 13.07 2.55
C THR A 201 13.05 13.25 3.27
N PHE A 202 12.05 12.47 2.89
CA PHE A 202 10.70 12.49 3.46
C PHE A 202 10.24 11.06 3.77
N GLU A 203 9.26 10.94 4.65
CA GLU A 203 8.62 9.67 4.96
C GLU A 203 7.29 9.57 4.22
N VAL A 204 7.01 8.40 3.66
CA VAL A 204 5.66 8.07 3.21
C VAL A 204 5.07 7.07 4.18
N LYS A 205 3.91 7.41 4.74
CA LYS A 205 3.20 6.63 5.75
C LYS A 205 1.92 6.05 5.15
N ALA A 206 1.81 4.74 5.10
CA ALA A 206 0.57 4.04 4.82
C ALA A 206 -0.27 3.89 6.10
N ILE A 207 -1.43 4.53 6.09
CA ILE A 207 -2.44 4.46 7.14
C ILE A 207 -3.54 3.53 6.68
N ILE A 208 -3.75 2.45 7.41
CA ILE A 208 -4.75 1.45 7.09
C ILE A 208 -5.96 1.67 7.97
N ALA A 209 -7.03 2.13 7.34
CA ALA A 209 -8.33 2.31 7.96
C ALA A 209 -9.23 1.09 7.65
N PRO A 210 -10.41 0.99 8.30
CA PRO A 210 -11.23 -0.21 8.19
C PRO A 210 -11.68 -0.59 6.77
N ALA A 211 -11.83 0.38 5.87
CA ALA A 211 -12.30 0.19 4.50
C ALA A 211 -11.31 0.67 3.43
N ASP A 212 -10.32 1.50 3.80
CA ASP A 212 -9.44 2.23 2.90
C ASP A 212 -7.98 2.21 3.37
N ILE A 213 -7.06 2.41 2.43
CA ILE A 213 -5.65 2.68 2.70
C ILE A 213 -5.35 4.11 2.26
N ARG A 214 -4.60 4.85 3.07
CA ARG A 214 -4.23 6.24 2.78
C ARG A 214 -2.73 6.38 2.85
N PHE A 215 -2.14 7.17 1.97
CA PHE A 215 -0.70 7.45 1.99
C PHE A 215 -0.47 8.90 2.31
N GLU A 216 0.24 9.15 3.41
CA GLU A 216 0.60 10.49 3.82
C GLU A 216 2.09 10.74 3.59
N LEU A 217 2.43 11.94 3.15
CA LEU A 217 3.82 12.37 3.08
C LEU A 217 4.17 13.22 4.30
N TRP A 218 5.29 12.91 4.92
CA TRP A 218 5.77 13.54 6.14
C TRP A 218 7.20 14.03 5.94
N PHE A 219 7.50 15.23 6.39
CA PHE A 219 8.85 15.80 6.35
C PHE A 219 9.12 16.55 7.65
N GLY A 220 10.28 16.30 8.27
CA GLY A 220 10.64 16.91 9.55
C GLY A 220 9.62 16.66 10.67
N GLY A 221 8.94 15.50 10.65
CA GLY A 221 7.89 15.18 11.61
C GLY A 221 6.55 15.91 11.39
N GLN A 222 6.41 16.70 10.32
CA GLN A 222 5.16 17.36 9.95
C GLN A 222 4.52 16.70 8.73
N LYS A 223 3.20 16.59 8.74
CA LYS A 223 2.42 16.08 7.61
C LYS A 223 2.36 17.14 6.51
N PHE A 224 2.86 16.80 5.33
CA PHE A 224 2.74 17.61 4.12
C PHE A 224 1.47 17.19 3.39
N SER A 225 0.36 17.89 3.65
CA SER A 225 -0.93 17.61 3.02
C SER A 225 -1.39 18.76 2.15
N LYS A 226 -1.31 18.57 0.83
CA LYS A 226 -2.27 19.15 -0.11
C LYS A 226 -2.73 18.04 -1.06
N ASN A 227 -3.95 17.58 -0.82
CA ASN A 227 -4.82 16.83 -1.75
C ASN A 227 -4.31 15.47 -2.25
N HIS A 228 -4.38 14.44 -1.40
CA HIS A 228 -4.77 13.13 -1.93
C HIS A 228 -6.18 12.85 -1.43
N GLU A 229 -7.09 12.55 -2.36
CA GLU A 229 -8.34 11.91 -1.98
C GLU A 229 -8.00 10.57 -1.32
N PRO A 230 -8.70 10.17 -0.24
CA PRO A 230 -8.53 8.85 0.34
C PRO A 230 -8.65 7.80 -0.78
N ILE A 231 -7.65 6.92 -0.91
CA ILE A 231 -7.75 5.82 -1.86
C ILE A 231 -8.80 4.88 -1.30
N GLN A 232 -10.03 5.04 -1.77
CA GLN A 232 -11.06 4.05 -1.54
C GLN A 232 -10.61 2.80 -2.27
N ILE A 233 -10.17 1.80 -1.51
CA ILE A 233 -9.97 0.47 -2.06
C ILE A 233 -11.37 -0.01 -2.43
N ASN A 234 -11.69 0.03 -3.72
CA ASN A 234 -12.81 -0.73 -4.23
C ASN A 234 -12.40 -2.19 -4.11
N TRP A 235 -12.84 -2.83 -3.03
CA TRP A 235 -12.71 -4.27 -2.88
C TRP A 235 -13.54 -4.88 -3.99
N ASP A 236 -12.87 -5.43 -5.00
CA ASP A 236 -13.55 -6.18 -6.06
C ASP A 236 -14.52 -7.16 -5.40
N THR A 237 -15.78 -7.10 -5.85
CA THR A 237 -16.87 -7.98 -5.41
C THR A 237 -16.67 -9.43 -5.88
N GLU A 238 -15.60 -9.70 -6.61
CA GLU A 238 -15.30 -11.00 -7.17
C GLU A 238 -14.05 -11.57 -6.51
N GLY A 239 -14.26 -12.56 -5.62
CA GLY A 239 -13.21 -13.47 -5.19
C GLY A 239 -12.52 -14.14 -6.40
N PRO A 240 -11.39 -14.82 -6.18
CA PRO A 240 -10.55 -15.34 -7.27
C PRO A 240 -11.40 -16.13 -8.26
N LYS A 241 -11.58 -15.57 -9.47
CA LYS A 241 -12.12 -16.29 -10.61
C LYS A 241 -11.09 -17.35 -10.95
N ASN A 242 -11.30 -18.55 -10.46
CA ASN A 242 -10.58 -19.73 -10.89
C ASN A 242 -10.70 -19.80 -12.43
N HIS A 243 -9.60 -19.51 -13.12
CA HIS A 243 -9.46 -19.81 -14.53
C HIS A 243 -9.56 -21.33 -14.68
N LYS A 244 -10.76 -21.83 -14.99
CA LYS A 244 -10.90 -23.17 -15.55
C LYS A 244 -10.42 -23.09 -17.00
N SER A 245 -9.24 -23.62 -17.25
CA SER A 245 -8.80 -24.02 -18.58
C SER A 245 -9.73 -25.13 -19.09
N GLY A 246 -10.74 -24.74 -19.87
CA GLY A 246 -11.52 -25.65 -20.70
C GLY A 246 -10.90 -25.72 -22.08
N VAL A 247 -10.13 -26.77 -22.34
CA VAL A 247 -9.76 -27.20 -23.69
C VAL A 247 -10.96 -27.94 -24.26
N TRP A 248 -11.43 -27.51 -25.43
CA TRP A 248 -12.12 -28.35 -26.40
C TRP A 248 -11.22 -28.42 -27.64
#